data_AF-A0A0S9KE62-F1
#
_entry.id   AF-A0A0S9KE62-F1
#
_cell.length_a   1.000
_cell.length_b   1.000
_cell.length_c   1.000
_cell.angle_alpha   90.00
_cell.angle_beta   90.00
_cell.angle_gamma   90.00
#
_symmetry.space_group_name_H-M   'P 1'
#
loop_
_entity.id
_entity.type
_entity.pdbx_description
1 polymer ?
#
loop_
_entity_poly.entity_id
_entity_poly.type
_entity_poly.pdbx_seq_one_letter_code
_entity_poly.pdbx_strand_id
1 'polypeptide(L)'
;MDPQTVKWFESVPGWEWEGTLPAGVDGERRQHLEASLRTGWGSARAMEAFDAFVAREGHAHIPIDHVEGDFKLGRWVMVQRDQYRTGQMSEERREVLESAPGWRWNGRVNSREEKLQALDAYVGRVGDAKVPNAHVEDGVALGQWVGAQRVAHKAGKLPAEFEARLEAYPGWEWRSTRTQ
;
A
#
# COMPACT_ATOMS: atom_id res chain seq x y z
N MET A 1 -26.27 -10.67 3.01
CA MET A 1 -25.56 -9.93 4.07
C MET A 1 -26.22 -10.28 5.40
N ASP A 2 -25.45 -10.55 6.44
CA ASP A 2 -25.99 -10.94 7.75
C ASP A 2 -26.79 -9.79 8.41
N PRO A 3 -27.93 -10.06 9.08
CA PRO A 3 -28.78 -9.02 9.68
C PRO A 3 -28.09 -8.13 10.73
N GLN A 4 -27.05 -8.61 11.41
CA GLN A 4 -26.28 -7.81 12.36
C GLN A 4 -25.34 -6.84 11.65
N THR A 5 -24.88 -7.20 10.45
CA THR A 5 -24.04 -6.33 9.62
C THR A 5 -24.81 -5.10 9.15
N VAL A 6 -26.05 -5.29 8.70
CA VAL A 6 -26.91 -4.18 8.24
C VAL A 6 -27.24 -3.23 9.40
N LYS A 7 -27.56 -3.77 10.58
CA LYS A 7 -27.83 -2.98 11.80
C LYS A 7 -26.69 -2.09 12.27
N TRP A 8 -25.44 -2.49 12.03
CA TRP A 8 -24.27 -1.68 12.41
C TRP A 8 -24.13 -0.43 11.53
N PHE A 9 -24.37 -0.55 10.21
CA PHE A 9 -24.30 0.58 9.27
C PHE A 9 -25.50 1.54 9.40
N GLU A 10 -26.69 1.02 9.72
CA GLU A 10 -27.88 1.84 10.05
C GLU A 10 -27.70 2.70 11.32
N SER A 11 -26.69 2.39 12.14
CA SER A 11 -26.38 3.13 13.36
C SER A 11 -25.41 4.30 13.13
N VAL A 12 -24.91 4.50 11.90
CA VAL A 12 -24.01 5.60 11.54
C VAL A 12 -24.81 6.81 11.03
N PRO A 13 -24.78 7.97 11.71
CA PRO A 13 -25.58 9.13 11.32
C PRO A 13 -25.14 9.71 9.96
N GLY A 14 -26.08 9.85 9.01
CA GLY A 14 -25.85 10.42 7.68
C GLY A 14 -25.57 9.42 6.56
N TRP A 15 -25.80 8.12 6.81
CA TRP A 15 -25.58 7.05 5.84
C TRP A 15 -26.90 6.52 5.24
N GLU A 16 -26.96 6.44 3.91
CA GLU A 16 -28.02 5.76 3.14
C GLU A 16 -27.41 4.68 2.23
N TRP A 17 -28.07 3.53 2.10
CA TRP A 17 -27.59 2.37 1.36
C TRP A 17 -27.93 2.44 -0.13
N GLU A 18 -26.92 2.50 -1.01
CA GLU A 18 -27.09 2.48 -2.49
C GLU A 18 -26.82 1.12 -3.17
N GLY A 19 -26.71 0.03 -2.40
CA GLY A 19 -26.73 -1.32 -2.99
C GLY A 19 -25.44 -1.86 -3.60
N THR A 20 -24.30 -1.19 -3.43
CA THR A 20 -22.99 -1.75 -3.82
C THR A 20 -21.94 -1.59 -2.72
N LEU A 21 -21.31 -2.71 -2.36
CA LEU A 21 -20.15 -2.77 -1.47
C LEU A 21 -18.91 -2.16 -2.16
N PRO A 22 -18.01 -1.50 -1.42
CA PRO A 22 -16.68 -1.17 -1.92
C PRO A 22 -15.97 -2.45 -2.40
N ALA A 23 -15.23 -2.37 -3.50
CA ALA A 23 -14.50 -3.51 -4.02
C ALA A 23 -13.52 -4.08 -2.98
N GLY A 24 -13.72 -5.33 -2.55
CA GLY A 24 -12.69 -6.12 -1.84
C GLY A 24 -12.98 -6.56 -0.40
N VAL A 25 -14.19 -6.37 0.14
CA VAL A 25 -14.56 -6.96 1.44
C VAL A 25 -15.84 -7.77 1.32
N ASP A 26 -15.70 -9.04 0.97
CA ASP A 26 -16.78 -10.03 1.00
C ASP A 26 -16.90 -10.69 2.40
N GLY A 27 -18.05 -11.28 2.69
CA GLY A 27 -18.37 -11.97 3.95
C GLY A 27 -17.41 -13.11 4.30
N GLU A 28 -16.77 -13.74 3.31
CA GLU A 28 -15.74 -14.76 3.53
C GLU A 28 -14.49 -14.20 4.24
N ARG A 29 -14.10 -12.95 3.93
CA ARG A 29 -12.98 -12.27 4.58
C ARG A 29 -13.27 -12.04 6.07
N ARG A 30 -14.53 -11.74 6.42
CA ARG A 30 -14.95 -11.55 7.83
C ARG A 30 -14.93 -12.86 8.63
N GLN A 31 -15.40 -13.96 8.05
CA GLN A 31 -15.37 -15.27 8.74
C GLN A 31 -13.94 -15.76 8.98
N HIS A 32 -13.04 -15.55 7.99
CA HIS A 32 -11.63 -15.87 8.16
C HIS A 32 -10.93 -14.95 9.17
N LEU A 33 -11.31 -13.67 9.23
CA LEU A 33 -10.86 -12.75 10.28
C LEU A 33 -11.28 -13.25 11.66
N GLU A 34 -12.56 -13.57 11.88
CA GLU A 34 -13.07 -14.10 13.16
C GLU A 34 -12.43 -15.44 13.55
N ALA A 35 -12.16 -16.32 12.59
CA ALA A 35 -11.41 -17.55 12.81
C ALA A 35 -9.92 -17.28 13.15
N SER A 36 -9.31 -16.28 12.53
CA SER A 36 -7.92 -15.85 12.79
C SER A 36 -7.74 -15.19 14.15
N LEU A 37 -8.76 -14.49 14.67
CA LEU A 37 -8.75 -13.96 16.04
C LEU A 37 -8.70 -15.06 17.11
N ARG A 38 -9.19 -16.27 16.78
CA ARG A 38 -9.16 -17.44 17.65
C ARG A 38 -7.79 -18.11 17.72
N THR A 39 -6.93 -17.89 16.73
CA THR A 39 -5.61 -18.56 16.58
C THR A 39 -4.42 -17.68 17.00
N GLY A 40 -4.67 -16.46 17.50
CA GLY A 40 -3.70 -15.68 18.29
C GLY A 40 -2.48 -15.12 17.54
N TRP A 41 -2.44 -15.19 16.20
CA TRP A 41 -1.28 -14.77 15.41
C TRP A 41 -1.27 -13.29 14.99
N GLY A 42 -2.39 -12.59 15.20
CA GLY A 42 -2.55 -11.14 15.08
C GLY A 42 -3.57 -10.67 16.09
N SER A 43 -3.34 -9.53 16.75
CA SER A 43 -4.42 -8.89 17.52
C SER A 43 -5.52 -8.45 16.56
N ALA A 44 -6.78 -8.39 17.00
CA ALA A 44 -7.88 -7.81 16.20
C ALA A 44 -7.48 -6.46 15.61
N ARG A 45 -6.82 -5.67 16.44
CA ARG A 45 -6.22 -4.39 16.09
C ARG A 45 -5.23 -4.43 14.91
N ALA A 46 -4.45 -5.51 14.74
CA ALA A 46 -3.51 -5.62 13.63
C ALA A 46 -4.23 -5.81 12.29
N MET A 47 -5.27 -6.65 12.27
CA MET A 47 -6.09 -6.85 11.08
C MET A 47 -6.97 -5.64 10.78
N GLU A 48 -7.52 -4.99 11.80
CA GLU A 48 -8.25 -3.72 11.64
C GLU A 48 -7.36 -2.63 11.02
N ALA A 49 -6.13 -2.48 11.51
CA ALA A 49 -5.16 -1.55 10.94
C ALA A 49 -4.79 -1.91 9.49
N PHE A 50 -4.62 -3.20 9.19
CA PHE A 50 -4.33 -3.68 7.85
C PHE A 50 -5.48 -3.38 6.88
N ASP A 51 -6.71 -3.74 7.26
CA ASP A 51 -7.90 -3.50 6.44
C ASP A 51 -8.17 -2.01 6.24
N ALA A 52 -7.97 -1.19 7.28
CA ALA A 52 -8.08 0.27 7.18
C ALA A 52 -7.08 0.86 6.18
N PHE A 53 -5.82 0.40 6.22
CA PHE A 53 -4.81 0.82 5.25
C PHE A 53 -5.20 0.41 3.83
N VAL A 54 -5.58 -0.84 3.62
CA VAL A 54 -5.95 -1.34 2.28
C VAL A 54 -7.19 -0.64 1.74
N ALA A 55 -8.17 -0.32 2.57
CA ALA A 55 -9.36 0.43 2.17
C ALA A 55 -9.02 1.88 1.78
N ARG A 56 -8.06 2.50 2.47
CA ARG A 56 -7.64 3.89 2.24
C ARG A 56 -6.73 4.04 1.02
N GLU A 57 -5.77 3.14 0.86
CA GLU A 57 -4.75 3.21 -0.21
C GLU A 57 -5.10 2.36 -1.44
N GLY A 58 -6.10 1.47 -1.33
CA GLY A 58 -6.47 0.53 -2.39
C GLY A 58 -5.44 -0.59 -2.61
N HIS A 59 -4.38 -0.66 -1.81
CA HIS A 59 -3.34 -1.68 -1.91
C HIS A 59 -2.74 -2.06 -0.56
N ALA A 60 -2.12 -3.23 -0.48
CA ALA A 60 -1.41 -3.73 0.70
C ALA A 60 0.12 -3.52 0.61
N HIS A 61 0.55 -2.43 -0.02
CA HIS A 61 1.94 -2.00 -0.02
C HIS A 61 2.23 -1.15 1.23
N ILE A 62 2.53 -1.84 2.33
CA ILE A 62 2.77 -1.17 3.62
C ILE A 62 4.28 -0.95 3.85
N PRO A 63 4.75 0.30 4.01
CA PRO A 63 6.12 0.61 4.41
C PRO A 63 6.49 -0.06 5.74
N ILE A 64 7.75 -0.45 5.90
CA ILE A 64 8.27 -1.09 7.13
C ILE A 64 8.04 -0.28 8.40
N ASP A 65 8.15 1.06 8.29
CA ASP A 65 8.00 2.00 9.40
C ASP A 65 6.59 2.59 9.48
N HIS A 66 5.65 2.10 8.66
CA HIS A 66 4.28 2.62 8.64
C HIS A 66 3.57 2.38 9.98
N VAL A 67 2.90 3.43 10.44
CA VAL A 67 2.06 3.42 11.63
C VAL A 67 0.65 3.80 11.19
N GLU A 68 -0.31 2.90 11.43
CA GLU A 68 -1.73 3.16 11.22
C GLU A 68 -2.34 3.46 12.59
N GLY A 69 -2.74 4.72 12.80
CA GLY A 69 -3.11 5.22 14.13
C GLY A 69 -1.93 5.16 15.10
N ASP A 70 -2.04 4.32 16.13
CA ASP A 70 -1.00 4.04 17.11
C ASP A 70 -0.41 2.62 16.96
N PHE A 71 -0.79 1.90 15.89
CA PHE A 71 -0.33 0.54 15.61
C PHE A 71 0.79 0.52 14.56
N LYS A 72 1.91 -0.14 14.88
CA LYS A 72 3.07 -0.30 13.99
C LYS A 72 2.81 -1.36 12.92
N LEU A 73 1.90 -1.04 11.99
CA LEU A 73 1.42 -1.96 10.95
C LEU A 73 2.57 -2.48 10.06
N GLY A 74 3.51 -1.61 9.68
CA GLY A 74 4.66 -2.01 8.85
C GLY A 74 5.51 -3.12 9.49
N ARG A 75 5.73 -3.03 10.80
CA ARG A 75 6.46 -4.06 11.55
C ARG A 75 5.67 -5.36 11.65
N TRP A 76 4.35 -5.27 11.83
CA TRP A 76 3.49 -6.45 11.85
C TRP A 76 3.51 -7.18 10.50
N VAL A 77 3.40 -6.45 9.38
CA VAL A 77 3.50 -6.98 8.01
C VAL A 77 4.84 -7.68 7.77
N MET A 78 5.95 -7.11 8.25
CA MET A 78 7.26 -7.75 8.17
C MET A 78 7.27 -9.12 8.87
N VAL A 79 6.69 -9.21 10.06
CA VAL A 79 6.58 -10.48 10.81
C VAL A 79 5.74 -11.49 10.04
N GLN A 80 4.67 -11.06 9.35
CA GLN A 80 3.89 -11.95 8.48
C GLN A 80 4.76 -12.53 7.37
N ARG A 81 5.48 -11.67 6.65
CA ARG A 81 6.38 -12.07 5.56
C ARG A 81 7.49 -13.00 6.03
N ASP A 82 8.02 -12.79 7.24
CA ASP A 82 9.03 -13.66 7.83
C ASP A 82 8.47 -15.04 8.17
N GLN A 83 7.31 -15.12 8.82
CA GLN A 83 6.67 -16.40 9.16
C GLN A 83 6.29 -17.21 7.92
N TYR A 84 5.85 -16.54 6.85
CA TYR A 84 5.62 -17.18 5.56
C TYR A 84 6.91 -17.78 5.01
N ARG A 85 8.01 -17.00 5.00
CA ARG A 85 9.32 -17.42 4.50
C ARG A 85 9.89 -18.60 5.29
N THR A 86 9.66 -18.65 6.60
CA THR A 86 10.14 -19.74 7.47
C THR A 86 9.22 -20.95 7.49
N GLY A 87 8.10 -20.94 6.73
CA GLY A 87 7.13 -22.04 6.70
C GLY A 87 6.36 -22.23 8.02
N GLN A 88 6.29 -21.19 8.86
CA GLN A 88 5.62 -21.22 10.17
C GLN A 88 4.20 -20.64 10.13
N MET A 89 3.75 -20.25 8.94
CA MET A 89 2.45 -19.64 8.71
C MET A 89 1.40 -20.71 8.38
N SER A 90 0.22 -20.61 8.99
CA SER A 90 -0.92 -21.46 8.64
C SER A 90 -1.49 -21.09 7.26
N GLU A 91 -2.19 -22.02 6.64
CA GLU A 91 -2.82 -21.83 5.33
C GLU A 91 -3.91 -20.76 5.37
N GLU A 92 -4.76 -20.78 6.40
CA GLU A 92 -5.87 -19.81 6.54
C GLU A 92 -5.34 -18.39 6.67
N ARG A 93 -4.24 -18.21 7.42
CA ARG A 93 -3.56 -16.92 7.57
C ARG A 93 -2.99 -16.43 6.26
N ARG A 94 -2.43 -17.34 5.47
CA ARG A 94 -1.86 -17.03 4.16
C ARG A 94 -2.96 -16.55 3.21
N GLU A 95 -4.08 -17.25 3.16
CA GLU A 95 -5.22 -16.92 2.30
C GLU A 95 -5.81 -15.54 2.63
N VAL A 96 -5.98 -15.22 3.92
CA VAL A 96 -6.46 -13.90 4.37
C VAL A 96 -5.58 -12.78 3.83
N LEU A 97 -4.25 -12.93 3.97
CA LEU A 97 -3.31 -11.90 3.53
C LEU A 97 -3.22 -11.82 2.00
N GLU A 98 -3.20 -12.96 1.30
CA GLU A 98 -3.21 -13.02 -0.17
C GLU A 98 -4.48 -12.47 -0.81
N SER A 99 -5.60 -12.46 -0.09
CA SER A 99 -6.86 -11.86 -0.56
C SER A 99 -6.81 -10.32 -0.67
N ALA A 100 -5.84 -9.68 -0.01
CA ALA A 100 -5.73 -8.23 -0.02
C ALA A 100 -5.13 -7.73 -1.36
N PRO A 101 -5.76 -6.75 -2.03
CA PRO A 101 -5.23 -6.17 -3.26
C PRO A 101 -3.78 -5.71 -3.10
N GLY A 102 -2.91 -6.13 -4.02
CA GLY A 102 -1.50 -5.75 -3.99
C GLY A 102 -0.66 -6.40 -2.89
N TRP A 103 -1.18 -7.39 -2.14
CA TRP A 103 -0.36 -8.12 -1.17
C TRP A 103 0.76 -8.90 -1.86
N ARG A 104 1.95 -8.85 -1.24
CA ARG A 104 3.14 -9.58 -1.68
C ARG A 104 3.93 -10.07 -0.48
N TRP A 105 4.34 -11.34 -0.55
CA TRP A 105 5.24 -11.94 0.44
C TRP A 105 6.67 -11.40 0.36
N ASN A 106 7.10 -11.01 -0.85
CA ASN A 106 8.32 -10.25 -1.01
C ASN A 106 8.01 -8.75 -0.93
N GLY A 107 8.36 -8.14 0.20
CA GLY A 107 8.14 -6.72 0.46
C GLY A 107 9.05 -5.76 -0.31
N ARG A 108 9.94 -6.27 -1.18
CA ARG A 108 10.74 -5.42 -2.05
C ARG A 108 9.90 -4.97 -3.24
N VAL A 109 9.61 -3.68 -3.29
CA VAL A 109 9.18 -3.01 -4.51
C VAL A 109 10.32 -3.02 -5.50
N ASN A 110 10.21 -3.85 -6.51
CA ASN A 110 11.26 -4.01 -7.50
C ASN A 110 10.80 -3.68 -8.91
N SER A 111 9.49 -3.65 -9.18
CA SER A 111 9.04 -3.33 -10.54
C SER A 111 9.07 -1.83 -10.80
N ARG A 112 9.17 -1.49 -12.07
CA ARG A 112 9.12 -0.10 -12.56
C ARG A 112 7.72 0.47 -12.37
N GLU A 113 6.69 -0.33 -12.62
CA GLU A 113 5.28 0.02 -12.49
C GLU A 113 4.93 0.43 -11.05
N GLU A 114 5.43 -0.26 -10.04
CA GLU A 114 5.15 0.09 -8.63
C GLU A 114 5.77 1.43 -8.25
N LYS A 115 6.96 1.75 -8.77
CA LYS A 115 7.61 3.04 -8.51
C LYS A 115 6.92 4.17 -9.25
N LEU A 116 6.34 3.88 -10.41
CA LEU A 116 5.46 4.80 -11.12
C LEU A 116 4.16 5.03 -10.34
N GLN A 117 3.54 3.99 -9.79
CA GLN A 117 2.36 4.13 -8.93
C GLN A 117 2.66 4.98 -7.68
N ALA A 118 3.80 4.77 -7.04
CA ALA A 118 4.22 5.63 -5.93
C ALA A 118 4.45 7.09 -6.37
N LEU A 119 4.91 7.32 -7.61
CA LEU A 119 5.01 8.67 -8.16
C LEU A 119 3.62 9.26 -8.47
N ASP A 120 2.70 8.47 -9.03
CA ASP A 120 1.31 8.86 -9.25
C ASP A 120 0.63 9.27 -7.92
N ALA A 121 0.80 8.48 -6.86
CA ALA A 121 0.27 8.77 -5.53
C ALA A 121 0.84 10.07 -4.95
N TYR A 122 2.17 10.24 -5.00
CA TYR A 122 2.82 11.47 -4.56
C TYR A 122 2.31 12.69 -5.31
N VAL A 123 2.24 12.62 -6.64
CA VAL A 123 1.79 13.72 -7.50
C VAL A 123 0.30 14.02 -7.28
N GLY A 124 -0.53 12.99 -7.08
CA GLY A 124 -1.95 13.17 -6.74
C GLY A 124 -2.15 13.93 -5.44
N ARG A 125 -1.27 13.72 -4.45
CA ARG A 125 -1.33 14.37 -3.13
C ARG A 125 -0.67 15.76 -3.09
N VAL A 126 0.49 15.91 -3.74
CA VAL A 126 1.32 17.12 -3.67
C VAL A 126 1.06 18.08 -4.83
N GLY A 127 0.63 17.56 -5.98
CA GLY A 127 0.34 18.31 -7.20
C GLY A 127 1.50 18.42 -8.18
N ASP A 128 2.71 18.00 -7.81
CA ASP A 128 3.87 17.96 -8.69
C ASP A 128 4.83 16.79 -8.39
N ALA A 129 5.78 16.57 -9.29
CA ALA A 129 6.80 15.52 -9.19
C ALA A 129 8.12 16.03 -8.57
N LYS A 130 8.09 17.11 -7.78
CA LYS A 130 9.27 17.63 -7.07
C LYS A 130 9.49 16.86 -5.77
N VAL A 131 9.80 15.58 -5.92
CA VAL A 131 10.00 14.65 -4.79
C VAL A 131 11.30 14.99 -4.04
N PRO A 132 11.26 15.28 -2.72
CA PRO A 132 12.45 15.43 -1.89
C PRO A 132 13.31 14.16 -1.90
N ASN A 133 14.64 14.30 -1.85
CA ASN A 133 15.53 13.15 -2.00
C ASN A 133 15.35 12.05 -0.91
N ALA A 134 15.01 12.46 0.32
CA ALA A 134 14.75 11.54 1.43
C ALA A 134 13.30 11.01 1.48
N HIS A 135 12.45 11.42 0.53
CA HIS A 135 11.03 11.08 0.57
C HIS A 135 10.79 9.60 0.27
N VAL A 136 9.90 9.01 1.08
CA VAL A 136 9.41 7.65 0.94
C VAL A 136 7.90 7.74 0.71
N GLU A 137 7.42 7.24 -0.43
CA GLU A 137 5.99 7.12 -0.71
C GLU A 137 5.66 5.63 -0.78
N ASP A 138 4.68 5.20 0.01
CA ASP A 138 4.23 3.80 0.15
C ASP A 138 5.32 2.79 0.53
N GLY A 139 6.53 3.20 0.90
CA GLY A 139 7.65 2.29 1.17
C GLY A 139 8.61 2.17 -0.01
N VAL A 140 8.32 2.87 -1.10
CA VAL A 140 9.29 3.20 -2.14
C VAL A 140 10.12 4.38 -1.67
N ALA A 141 11.45 4.24 -1.67
CA ALA A 141 12.37 5.37 -1.55
C ALA A 141 12.30 6.25 -2.81
N LEU A 142 11.16 6.92 -3.01
CA LEU A 142 10.76 7.58 -4.25
C LEU A 142 11.74 8.70 -4.60
N GLY A 143 12.19 9.47 -3.61
CA GLY A 143 13.19 10.53 -3.83
C GLY A 143 14.52 10.01 -4.37
N GLN A 144 14.98 8.85 -3.88
CA GLN A 144 16.19 8.20 -4.39
C GLN A 144 15.97 7.63 -5.79
N TRP A 145 14.81 7.02 -6.03
CA TRP A 145 14.48 6.46 -7.34
C TRP A 145 14.35 7.53 -8.43
N VAL A 146 13.67 8.65 -8.15
CA VAL A 146 13.59 9.82 -9.04
C VAL A 146 15.00 10.37 -9.32
N GLY A 147 15.84 10.49 -8.27
CA GLY A 147 17.24 10.86 -8.42
C GLY A 147 18.02 9.91 -9.35
N ALA A 148 17.80 8.60 -9.21
CA ALA A 148 18.42 7.59 -10.06
C ALA A 148 17.98 7.71 -11.53
N GLN A 149 16.72 8.07 -11.80
CA GLN A 149 16.25 8.32 -13.17
C GLN A 149 16.96 9.53 -13.78
N ARG A 150 17.13 10.63 -13.03
CA ARG A 150 17.89 11.80 -13.50
C ARG A 150 19.35 11.46 -13.85
N VAL A 151 19.99 10.62 -13.06
CA VAL A 151 21.35 10.13 -13.33
C VAL A 151 21.40 9.25 -14.58
N ALA A 152 20.43 8.34 -14.74
CA ALA A 152 20.34 7.46 -15.91
C ALA A 152 20.11 8.26 -17.21
N HIS A 153 19.28 9.31 -17.16
CA HIS A 153 18.99 10.19 -18.30
C HIS A 153 20.25 10.95 -18.72
N LYS A 154 20.95 11.54 -17.74
CA LYS A 154 22.24 12.20 -18.00
C LYS A 154 23.28 11.26 -18.63
N ALA A 155 23.23 9.97 -18.29
CA ALA A 155 24.10 8.94 -18.84
C ALA A 155 23.62 8.35 -20.17
N GLY A 156 22.46 8.77 -20.71
CA GLY A 156 21.87 8.21 -21.93
C GLY A 156 21.44 6.74 -21.79
N LYS A 157 21.13 6.29 -20.57
CA LYS A 157 20.77 4.89 -20.25
C LYS A 157 19.27 4.67 -20.10
N LEU A 158 18.46 5.72 -20.27
CA LEU A 158 17.03 5.67 -20.15
C LEU A 158 16.41 5.45 -21.55
N PRO A 159 15.50 4.47 -21.72
CA PRO A 159 14.75 4.33 -22.96
C PRO A 159 13.89 5.57 -23.22
N ALA A 160 13.84 6.05 -24.46
CA ALA A 160 13.09 7.27 -24.83
C ALA A 160 11.60 7.22 -24.42
N GLU A 161 10.96 6.07 -24.55
CA GLU A 161 9.57 5.87 -24.10
C GLU A 161 9.39 6.14 -22.59
N PHE A 162 10.43 5.82 -21.81
CA PHE A 162 10.36 5.98 -20.37
C PHE A 162 10.66 7.41 -19.94
N GLU A 163 11.58 8.08 -20.66
CA GLU A 163 11.80 9.52 -20.49
C GLU A 163 10.51 10.29 -20.73
N ALA A 164 9.84 10.03 -21.86
CA ALA A 164 8.56 10.66 -22.20
C ALA A 164 7.48 10.40 -21.14
N ARG A 165 7.44 9.18 -20.57
CA ARG A 165 6.50 8.87 -19.48
C ARG A 165 6.79 9.68 -18.21
N LEU A 166 8.05 9.90 -17.87
CA LEU A 166 8.43 10.68 -16.70
C LEU A 166 8.21 12.19 -16.91
N GLU A 167 8.47 12.69 -18.11
CA GLU A 167 8.21 14.08 -18.51
C GLU A 167 6.72 14.45 -18.50
N ALA A 168 5.84 13.46 -18.61
CA ALA A 168 4.40 13.68 -18.53
C ALA A 168 3.91 14.08 -17.12
N TYR A 169 4.72 13.88 -16.07
CA TYR A 169 4.34 14.31 -14.72
C TYR A 169 4.47 15.83 -14.54
N PRO A 170 3.47 16.49 -13.94
CA PRO A 170 3.53 17.92 -13.61
C PRO A 170 4.78 18.26 -12.78
N GLY A 171 5.54 19.28 -13.19
CA GLY A 171 6.73 19.72 -12.46
C GLY A 171 7.91 18.75 -12.52
N TRP A 172 7.90 17.75 -13.40
CA TRP A 172 9.06 16.90 -13.66
C TRP A 172 10.20 17.73 -14.25
N GLU A 173 11.38 17.62 -13.65
CA GLU A 173 12.59 18.29 -14.11
C GLU A 173 13.77 17.31 -14.07
N TRP A 174 14.49 17.20 -15.19
CA TRP A 174 15.71 16.40 -15.29
C TRP A 174 16.90 17.01 -14.54
N ARG A 175 16.90 18.34 -14.40
CA ARG A 175 17.91 19.08 -13.63
C ARG A 175 17.34 19.39 -12.25
N SER A 176 17.91 18.82 -11.20
CA SER A 176 17.58 19.27 -9.84
C SER A 176 18.10 20.70 -9.66
N THR A 177 17.24 21.70 -9.62
CA THR A 177 17.61 22.98 -9.03
C THR A 177 17.83 22.72 -7.55
N ARG A 178 19.10 22.70 -7.12
CA ARG A 178 19.46 22.57 -5.73
C ARG A 178 19.08 23.88 -5.04
N THR A 179 17.85 23.98 -4.53
CA THR A 179 17.50 25.07 -3.62
C THR A 179 18.20 24.77 -2.30
N GLN A 180 19.11 25.69 -1.94
CA GLN A 180 19.97 25.65 -0.77
C GLN A 180 19.21 26.05 0.49
#